data_AF-A0A0R1VAM2-F1
#
_entry.id   AF-A0A0R1VAM2-F1
#
_cell.length_a   1.000
_cell.length_b   1.000
_cell.length_c   1.000
_cell.angle_alpha   90.00
_cell.angle_beta   90.00
_cell.angle_gamma   90.00
#
_symmetry.space_group_name_H-M   'P 1'
#
loop_
_entity.id
_entity.type
_entity.pdbx_description
1 polymer ?
#
loop_
_entity_poly.entity_id
_entity_poly.type
_entity_poly.pdbx_seq_one_letter_code
_entity_poly.pdbx_strand_id
1 'polypeptide(L)'
;MQWKLPEGSQAVYLKLIKLITKGIEKGELLPGDRLPVERDLAKALGINRSTIQRAFSELVSRGILVRKLGSGTWINSGKWGVLTQGVNWQRYMTTSRLGDPENFTVRLRQLQRQPGIINLSYSSISIPNLALTFPSMTVNDLIVQENTDAVSGTLALKQQLITQLTPFLKQQLAAAQILVTSGAQQAFYLITQGLLSYGDAIAVESPSYFYQLSLFQAAGIRVFGVPLKESGGLELDVLQQLYYKHHLRFLFVNPTGQNPTTRSMPLGARKKLVECCRQLNLPIVEDDPLGLSNAVTQQPVTTLKELDPSNVLYVGSLSSLTGPGTRIGWLIAPPAIVARLAEIRQQMEAGISVLSQLAATQLLQPVQLSQLVQAQLHNLEEQKKHLLRALAPLVAQKLISYKLPTAGSNIWVHLNVRQKLPSSAYNLFLAHKLLVLPDFLFGVQSNHVRLSFTHITAANELEIKQRFRAVMAEVS
;
A
#
# COMPACT_ATOMS: atom_id res chain seq x y z
N MET A 1 -26.25 -21.69 13.86
CA MET A 1 -26.89 -21.68 15.21
C MET A 1 -27.89 -22.83 15.33
N GLN A 2 -27.90 -23.57 16.45
CA GLN A 2 -28.98 -24.51 16.77
C GLN A 2 -30.11 -23.79 17.53
N TRP A 3 -31.34 -23.89 17.05
CA TRP A 3 -32.50 -23.27 17.66
C TRP A 3 -33.02 -24.14 18.82
N LYS A 4 -32.46 -23.95 20.02
CA LYS A 4 -32.93 -24.61 21.26
C LYS A 4 -33.11 -23.57 22.36
N LEU A 5 -34.28 -23.55 22.99
CA LEU A 5 -34.54 -22.60 24.08
C LEU A 5 -33.70 -22.94 25.32
N PRO A 6 -33.15 -21.92 26.02
CA PRO A 6 -32.43 -22.14 27.27
C PRO A 6 -33.38 -22.62 28.38
N GLU A 7 -32.88 -23.48 29.26
CA GLU A 7 -33.59 -23.92 30.47
C GLU A 7 -33.77 -22.78 31.48
N GLY A 8 -34.78 -22.90 32.36
CA GLY A 8 -35.05 -21.94 33.44
C GLY A 8 -36.54 -21.62 33.64
N SER A 9 -36.86 -20.82 34.67
CA SER A 9 -38.24 -20.46 35.04
C SER A 9 -38.81 -19.22 34.32
N GLN A 10 -38.02 -18.58 33.45
CA GLN A 10 -38.44 -17.36 32.76
C GLN A 10 -39.51 -17.61 31.68
N ALA A 11 -40.31 -16.57 31.40
CA ALA A 11 -41.28 -16.60 30.31
C ALA A 11 -40.61 -16.93 28.95
N VAL A 12 -41.29 -17.73 28.14
CA VAL A 12 -40.75 -18.31 26.90
C VAL A 12 -40.26 -17.25 25.91
N TYR A 13 -40.95 -16.12 25.79
CA TYR A 13 -40.53 -15.02 24.90
C TYR A 13 -39.21 -14.37 25.37
N LEU A 14 -38.95 -14.28 26.68
CA LEU A 14 -37.69 -13.77 27.24
C LEU A 14 -36.54 -14.75 26.99
N LYS A 15 -36.81 -16.06 27.08
CA LYS A 15 -35.84 -17.10 26.72
C LYS A 15 -35.44 -17.01 25.25
N LEU A 16 -36.42 -16.75 24.36
CA LEU A 16 -36.16 -16.55 22.94
C LEU A 16 -35.35 -15.28 22.67
N ILE A 17 -35.66 -14.17 23.34
CA ILE A 17 -34.86 -12.94 23.29
C ILE A 17 -33.40 -13.25 23.69
N LYS A 18 -33.21 -13.93 24.82
CA LYS A 18 -31.88 -14.30 25.32
C LYS A 18 -31.14 -15.23 24.36
N LEU A 19 -31.84 -16.18 23.73
CA LEU A 19 -31.26 -17.07 22.72
C LEU A 19 -30.71 -16.28 21.53
N ILE A 20 -31.54 -15.39 20.96
CA ILE A 20 -31.16 -14.57 19.79
C ILE A 20 -30.01 -13.62 20.17
N THR A 21 -30.12 -12.94 21.30
CA THR A 21 -29.07 -12.04 21.80
C THR A 21 -27.74 -12.77 22.00
N LYS A 22 -27.75 -13.96 22.62
CA LYS A 22 -26.53 -14.78 22.79
C LYS A 22 -25.98 -15.31 21.47
N GLY A 23 -26.84 -15.67 20.53
CA GLY A 23 -26.43 -16.07 19.17
C GLY A 23 -25.68 -14.93 18.46
N ILE A 24 -26.14 -13.69 18.64
CA ILE A 24 -25.46 -12.50 18.14
C ILE A 24 -24.13 -12.27 18.87
N GLU A 25 -24.12 -12.33 20.21
CA GLU A 25 -22.90 -12.14 21.03
C GLU A 25 -21.80 -13.14 20.69
N LYS A 26 -22.16 -14.39 20.41
CA LYS A 26 -21.21 -15.45 20.03
C LYS A 26 -20.79 -15.42 18.56
N GLY A 27 -21.34 -14.51 17.76
CA GLY A 27 -21.09 -14.43 16.32
C GLY A 27 -21.74 -15.55 15.50
N GLU A 28 -22.69 -16.29 16.08
CA GLU A 28 -23.47 -17.32 15.37
C GLU A 28 -24.60 -16.73 14.52
N LEU A 29 -25.00 -15.50 14.81
CA LEU A 29 -25.90 -14.65 14.02
C LEU A 29 -25.19 -13.32 13.75
N LEU A 30 -24.97 -13.01 12.47
CA LEU A 30 -24.23 -11.84 12.01
C LEU A 30 -25.17 -10.66 11.67
N PRO A 31 -24.69 -9.40 11.70
CA PRO A 31 -25.50 -8.27 11.31
C PRO A 31 -25.88 -8.37 9.82
N GLY A 32 -27.15 -8.12 9.52
CA GLY A 32 -27.68 -8.35 8.18
C GLY A 32 -28.10 -9.80 7.90
N ASP A 33 -27.94 -10.73 8.86
CA ASP A 33 -28.52 -12.07 8.72
C ASP A 33 -30.05 -12.02 8.77
N ARG A 34 -30.67 -12.86 7.95
CA ARG A 34 -32.12 -13.07 7.96
C ARG A 34 -32.47 -14.10 9.02
N LEU A 35 -33.40 -13.75 9.91
CA LEU A 35 -33.97 -14.74 10.83
C LEU A 35 -34.94 -15.67 10.10
N PRO A 36 -35.10 -16.92 10.58
CA PRO A 36 -36.13 -17.81 10.07
C PRO A 36 -37.52 -17.17 10.14
N VAL A 37 -38.39 -17.56 9.22
CA VAL A 37 -39.78 -17.07 9.20
C VAL A 37 -40.46 -17.47 10.52
N GLU A 38 -41.27 -16.57 11.09
CA GLU A 38 -41.88 -16.77 12.42
C GLU A 38 -42.61 -18.12 12.56
N ARG A 39 -43.25 -18.58 11.47
CA ARG A 39 -43.97 -19.87 11.43
C ARG A 39 -43.03 -21.08 11.49
N ASP A 40 -41.88 -21.00 10.82
CA ASP A 40 -40.91 -22.09 10.77
C ASP A 40 -40.12 -22.15 12.07
N LEU A 41 -39.79 -20.98 12.64
CA LEU A 41 -39.15 -20.89 13.94
C LEU A 41 -40.06 -21.41 15.06
N ALA A 42 -41.37 -21.16 14.97
CA ALA A 42 -42.37 -21.69 15.92
C ALA A 42 -42.39 -23.21 15.92
N LYS A 43 -42.38 -23.82 14.73
CA LYS A 43 -42.31 -25.27 14.56
C LYS A 43 -41.00 -25.85 15.08
N ALA A 44 -39.87 -25.24 14.72
CA ALA A 44 -38.55 -25.71 15.12
C ALA A 44 -38.33 -25.67 16.65
N LEU A 45 -38.90 -24.66 17.32
CA LEU A 45 -38.78 -24.50 18.77
C LEU A 45 -39.92 -25.15 19.56
N GLY A 46 -40.97 -25.64 18.91
CA GLY A 46 -42.15 -26.20 19.56
C GLY A 46 -42.95 -25.18 20.39
N ILE A 47 -42.99 -23.91 19.97
CA ILE A 47 -43.66 -22.82 20.71
C ILE A 47 -44.71 -22.09 19.87
N ASN A 48 -45.64 -21.39 20.53
CA ASN A 48 -46.68 -20.62 19.84
C ASN A 48 -46.08 -19.45 19.03
N ARG A 49 -46.59 -19.25 17.81
CA ARG A 49 -46.21 -18.12 16.93
C ARG A 49 -46.38 -16.76 17.61
N SER A 50 -47.41 -16.57 18.43
CA SER A 50 -47.63 -15.32 19.16
C SER A 50 -46.48 -14.99 20.13
N THR A 51 -45.84 -16.00 20.70
CA THR A 51 -44.65 -15.87 21.56
C THR A 51 -43.44 -15.39 20.77
N ILE A 52 -43.27 -15.88 19.53
CA ILE A 52 -42.21 -15.41 18.62
C ILE A 52 -42.46 -13.98 18.19
N GLN A 53 -43.70 -13.65 17.82
CA GLN A 53 -44.09 -12.29 17.44
C GLN A 53 -43.82 -11.30 18.57
N ARG A 54 -44.13 -11.67 19.81
CA ARG A 54 -43.83 -10.86 20.99
C ARG A 54 -42.32 -10.66 21.18
N ALA A 55 -41.53 -11.73 21.10
CA ALA A 55 -40.07 -11.64 21.21
C ALA A 55 -39.45 -10.80 20.09
N PHE A 56 -39.89 -10.98 18.85
CA PHE A 56 -39.42 -10.21 17.69
C PHE A 56 -39.81 -8.74 17.80
N SER A 57 -41.04 -8.44 18.20
CA SER A 57 -41.50 -7.05 18.37
C SER A 57 -40.69 -6.32 19.45
N GLU A 58 -40.35 -7.02 20.54
CA GLU A 58 -39.46 -6.49 21.59
C GLU A 58 -38.02 -6.27 21.09
N LEU A 59 -37.49 -7.17 20.27
CA LEU A 59 -36.16 -6.97 19.68
C LEU A 59 -36.16 -5.88 18.59
N VAL A 60 -37.28 -5.68 17.88
CA VAL A 60 -37.47 -4.58 16.93
C VAL A 60 -37.58 -3.24 17.67
N SER A 61 -38.33 -3.17 18.78
CA SER A 61 -38.44 -1.94 19.58
C SER A 61 -37.10 -1.51 20.17
N ARG A 62 -36.26 -2.49 20.55
CA ARG A 62 -34.85 -2.28 20.97
C ARG A 62 -33.91 -1.96 19.80
N GLY A 63 -34.38 -2.05 18.56
CA GLY A 63 -33.60 -1.81 17.35
C GLY A 63 -32.54 -2.89 17.07
N ILE A 64 -32.65 -4.06 17.68
CA ILE A 64 -31.77 -5.22 17.43
C ILE A 64 -32.18 -5.95 16.14
N LEU A 65 -33.48 -5.95 15.84
CA LEU A 65 -34.03 -6.48 14.59
C LEU A 65 -34.66 -5.36 13.75
N VAL A 66 -34.69 -5.56 12.44
CA VAL A 66 -35.41 -4.71 11.48
C VAL A 66 -36.40 -5.57 10.71
N ARG A 67 -37.64 -5.12 10.62
CA ARG A 67 -38.65 -5.70 9.72
C ARG A 67 -38.60 -4.97 8.39
N LYS A 68 -38.38 -5.70 7.31
CA LYS A 68 -38.52 -5.20 5.94
C LYS A 68 -39.83 -5.73 5.37
N LEU A 69 -40.71 -4.83 4.93
CA LEU A 69 -42.02 -5.19 4.38
C LEU A 69 -41.83 -6.18 3.22
N GLY A 70 -42.46 -7.35 3.28
CA GLY A 70 -42.33 -8.41 2.26
C GLY A 70 -41.03 -9.23 2.28
N SER A 71 -39.97 -8.81 3.00
CA SER A 71 -38.65 -9.48 2.98
C SER A 71 -38.28 -10.18 4.29
N GLY A 72 -39.12 -10.11 5.33
CA GLY A 72 -38.91 -10.78 6.61
C GLY A 72 -38.20 -9.94 7.67
N THR A 73 -37.67 -10.62 8.69
CA THR A 73 -37.02 -10.00 9.86
C THR A 73 -35.51 -10.24 9.79
N TRP A 74 -34.73 -9.19 9.99
CA TRP A 74 -33.29 -9.16 9.78
C TRP A 74 -32.59 -8.66 11.05
N ILE A 75 -31.37 -9.12 11.32
CA ILE A 75 -30.51 -8.51 12.34
C ILE A 75 -30.13 -7.10 11.87
N ASN A 76 -30.31 -6.09 12.73
CA ASN A 76 -30.04 -4.70 12.39
C ASN A 76 -28.54 -4.47 12.15
N SER A 77 -28.17 -4.05 10.94
CA SER A 77 -26.78 -3.73 10.58
C SER A 77 -26.28 -2.41 11.19
N GLY A 78 -27.17 -1.47 11.51
CA GLY A 78 -26.82 -0.11 11.97
C GLY A 78 -26.69 0.06 13.49
N LYS A 79 -27.01 -0.97 14.29
CA LYS A 79 -26.96 -0.92 15.76
C LYS A 79 -26.10 -2.04 16.37
N TRP A 80 -25.06 -2.48 15.66
CA TRP A 80 -24.07 -3.37 16.23
C TRP A 80 -23.33 -2.66 17.40
N GLY A 81 -23.36 -3.27 18.60
CA GLY A 81 -22.74 -2.73 19.81
C GLY A 81 -23.68 -2.13 20.88
N VAL A 82 -25.01 -2.18 20.71
CA VAL A 82 -25.95 -1.74 21.76
C VAL A 82 -26.20 -2.81 22.84
N LEU A 83 -25.81 -4.06 22.57
CA LEU A 83 -25.94 -5.18 23.52
C LEU A 83 -24.71 -5.42 24.39
N THR A 84 -23.58 -4.78 24.08
CA THR A 84 -22.38 -4.87 24.91
C THR A 84 -22.42 -3.77 25.97
N GLN A 85 -22.56 -4.14 27.24
CA GLN A 85 -22.05 -3.32 28.35
C GLN A 85 -20.52 -3.30 28.21
N GLY A 86 -20.01 -2.38 27.40
CA GLY A 86 -18.59 -2.25 27.08
C GLY A 86 -18.37 -1.42 25.82
N VAL A 87 -17.24 -0.70 25.76
CA VAL A 87 -16.84 0.08 24.59
C VAL A 87 -16.67 -0.87 23.40
N ASN A 88 -17.54 -0.75 22.40
CA ASN A 88 -17.40 -1.48 21.14
C ASN A 88 -16.33 -0.80 20.29
N TRP A 89 -15.06 -1.16 20.52
CA TRP A 89 -13.92 -0.68 19.75
C TRP A 89 -14.07 -0.95 18.25
N GLN A 90 -14.78 -2.01 17.86
CA GLN A 90 -15.08 -2.31 16.45
C GLN A 90 -15.82 -1.16 15.76
N ARG A 91 -16.74 -0.48 16.45
CA ARG A 91 -17.43 0.71 15.91
C ARG A 91 -16.47 1.86 15.58
N TYR A 92 -15.48 2.10 16.46
CA TYR A 92 -14.42 3.10 16.24
C TYR A 92 -13.41 2.66 15.17
N MET A 93 -13.20 1.35 15.00
CA MET A 93 -12.34 0.79 13.95
C MET A 93 -13.00 0.85 12.55
N THR A 94 -14.32 0.65 12.45
CA THR A 94 -15.06 0.69 11.17
C THR A 94 -15.32 2.08 10.63
N THR A 95 -15.15 3.14 11.44
CA THR A 95 -15.22 4.53 10.97
C THR A 95 -13.95 4.99 10.24
N SER A 96 -12.93 4.13 10.14
CA SER A 96 -11.70 4.42 9.41
C SER A 96 -11.99 4.51 7.91
N ARG A 97 -11.91 5.74 7.38
CA ARG A 97 -12.08 6.11 5.96
C ARG A 97 -10.93 5.62 5.05
N LEU A 98 -10.10 4.69 5.54
CA LEU A 98 -8.91 4.22 4.85
C LEU A 98 -9.27 3.12 3.83
N GLY A 99 -9.73 3.55 2.65
CA GLY A 99 -9.36 3.03 1.33
C GLY A 99 -9.50 1.55 0.96
N ASP A 100 -10.01 0.65 1.80
CA ASP A 100 -10.17 -0.77 1.47
C ASP A 100 -11.66 -1.17 1.49
N PRO A 101 -12.44 -0.87 0.44
CA PRO A 101 -13.89 -1.05 0.41
C PRO A 101 -14.37 -2.47 0.75
N GLU A 102 -13.49 -3.48 0.58
CA GLU A 102 -13.81 -4.90 0.69
C GLU A 102 -12.92 -5.64 1.72
N ASN A 103 -12.12 -4.92 2.51
CA ASN A 103 -11.07 -5.51 3.37
C ASN A 103 -10.09 -6.43 2.59
N PHE A 104 -9.89 -6.19 1.29
CA PHE A 104 -9.05 -6.99 0.42
C PHE A 104 -7.61 -7.03 0.93
N THR A 105 -7.03 -5.88 1.29
CA THR A 105 -5.66 -5.75 1.80
C THR A 105 -5.52 -6.36 3.20
N VAL A 106 -6.58 -6.36 4.01
CA VAL A 106 -6.61 -7.08 5.29
C VAL A 106 -6.54 -8.60 5.05
N ARG A 107 -7.41 -9.15 4.19
CA ARG A 107 -7.43 -10.58 3.86
C ARG A 107 -6.13 -11.03 3.20
N LEU A 108 -5.58 -10.24 2.28
CA LEU A 108 -4.30 -10.47 1.64
C LEU A 108 -3.19 -10.63 2.69
N ARG A 109 -3.10 -9.72 3.67
CA ARG A 109 -2.11 -9.80 4.77
C ARG A 109 -2.29 -11.03 5.66
N GLN A 110 -3.53 -11.46 5.91
CA GLN A 110 -3.80 -12.68 6.68
C GLN A 110 -3.31 -13.93 5.93
N LEU A 111 -3.55 -13.99 4.62
CA LEU A 111 -3.12 -15.11 3.77
C LEU A 111 -1.60 -15.15 3.60
N GLN A 112 -0.91 -14.00 3.55
CA GLN A 112 0.56 -13.96 3.38
C GLN A 112 1.34 -14.83 4.38
N ARG A 113 0.77 -15.15 5.55
CA ARG A 113 1.39 -15.97 6.59
C ARG A 113 1.10 -17.47 6.48
N GLN A 114 0.25 -17.88 5.53
CA GLN A 114 -0.17 -19.26 5.38
C GLN A 114 0.77 -20.06 4.46
N PRO A 115 1.00 -21.36 4.73
CA PRO A 115 1.76 -22.23 3.84
C PRO A 115 1.02 -22.49 2.53
N GLY A 116 1.77 -22.74 1.45
CA GLY A 116 1.21 -23.05 0.12
C GLY A 116 0.60 -21.85 -0.61
N ILE A 117 0.89 -20.62 -0.17
CA ILE A 117 0.52 -19.39 -0.87
C ILE A 117 1.59 -19.04 -1.90
N ILE A 118 1.14 -18.62 -3.09
CA ILE A 118 2.01 -17.95 -4.04
C ILE A 118 1.78 -16.45 -3.90
N ASN A 119 2.79 -15.74 -3.43
CA ASN A 119 2.69 -14.31 -3.17
C ASN A 119 3.35 -13.50 -4.29
N LEU A 120 2.54 -13.05 -5.26
CA LEU A 120 2.94 -12.09 -6.30
C LEU A 120 2.58 -10.65 -5.92
N SER A 121 2.03 -10.42 -4.73
CA SER A 121 1.57 -9.08 -4.31
C SER A 121 2.69 -8.22 -3.74
N TYR A 122 3.72 -8.85 -3.18
CA TYR A 122 4.74 -8.20 -2.37
C TYR A 122 6.09 -8.21 -3.06
N SER A 123 6.71 -7.04 -3.16
CA SER A 123 8.03 -6.84 -3.75
C SER A 123 9.07 -6.73 -2.62
N SER A 124 9.47 -7.84 -2.02
CA SER A 124 10.62 -7.86 -1.11
C SER A 124 11.82 -8.46 -1.79
N ILE A 125 13.00 -7.92 -1.52
CA ILE A 125 14.24 -8.50 -2.00
C ILE A 125 14.86 -9.31 -0.87
N SER A 126 15.34 -10.51 -1.20
CA SER A 126 16.19 -11.28 -0.31
C SER A 126 17.50 -10.53 -0.13
N ILE A 127 17.79 -10.13 1.10
CA ILE A 127 19.09 -9.56 1.43
C ILE A 127 20.11 -10.71 1.37
N PRO A 128 21.24 -10.54 0.67
CA PRO A 128 22.38 -11.44 0.85
C PRO A 128 22.74 -11.51 2.35
N ASN A 129 23.23 -12.66 2.82
CA ASN A 129 23.71 -12.80 4.20
C ASN A 129 25.02 -12.01 4.37
N LEU A 130 24.92 -10.68 4.47
CA LEU A 130 26.05 -9.78 4.61
C LEU A 130 26.36 -9.61 6.09
N ALA A 131 27.59 -9.95 6.48
CA ALA A 131 28.06 -9.68 7.83
C ALA A 131 28.17 -8.16 8.03
N LEU A 132 27.44 -7.63 9.02
CA LEU A 132 27.61 -6.27 9.50
C LEU A 132 28.63 -6.27 10.63
N THR A 133 29.50 -5.27 10.62
CA THR A 133 30.57 -5.11 11.61
C THR A 133 30.37 -3.75 12.24
N PHE A 134 29.92 -3.76 13.49
CA PHE A 134 29.76 -2.53 14.26
C PHE A 134 31.02 -2.28 15.08
N PRO A 135 31.40 -1.01 15.31
CA PRO A 135 32.47 -0.69 16.25
C PRO A 135 32.08 -1.19 17.65
N SER A 136 33.08 -1.58 18.44
CA SER A 136 32.87 -1.87 19.87
C SER A 136 32.41 -0.59 20.56
N MET A 137 31.16 -0.57 21.01
CA MET A 137 30.56 0.58 21.65
C MET A 137 29.69 0.15 22.83
N THR A 138 29.64 1.00 23.85
CA THR A 138 28.75 0.79 25.00
C THR A 138 27.34 1.30 24.67
N VAL A 139 26.35 0.88 25.47
CA VAL A 139 24.98 1.43 25.38
C VAL A 139 24.99 2.95 25.62
N ASN A 140 25.87 3.44 26.48
CA ASN A 140 25.99 4.86 26.75
C ASN A 140 26.52 5.62 25.52
N ASP A 141 27.50 5.06 24.81
CA ASP A 141 28.01 5.66 23.56
C ASP A 141 26.92 5.77 22.50
N LEU A 142 26.06 4.75 22.38
CA LEU A 142 24.90 4.77 21.50
C LEU A 142 23.90 5.88 21.86
N ILE A 143 23.56 6.02 23.15
CA ILE A 143 22.62 7.03 23.63
C ILE A 143 23.20 8.44 23.44
N VAL A 144 24.48 8.64 23.74
CA VAL A 144 25.17 9.91 23.52
C VAL A 144 25.17 10.26 22.04
N GLN A 145 25.49 9.29 21.17
CA GLN A 145 25.45 9.48 19.73
C GLN A 145 24.04 9.83 19.23
N GLU A 146 23.00 9.15 19.70
CA GLU A 146 21.61 9.40 19.31
C GLU A 146 21.11 10.80 19.72
N ASN A 147 21.59 11.32 20.86
CA ASN A 147 21.26 12.67 21.33
C ASN A 147 22.11 13.78 20.68
N THR A 148 23.29 13.45 20.15
CA THR A 148 24.23 14.43 19.58
C THR A 148 24.16 14.52 18.06
N ASP A 149 23.71 13.46 17.39
CA ASP A 149 23.55 13.45 15.96
C ASP A 149 22.52 14.49 15.50
N ALA A 150 22.73 15.03 14.31
CA ALA A 150 21.82 16.01 13.75
C ALA A 150 20.42 15.39 13.61
N VAL A 151 19.38 16.18 13.91
CA VAL A 151 17.97 15.81 13.72
C VAL A 151 17.66 15.42 12.27
N SER A 152 18.53 15.72 11.32
CA SER A 152 18.39 15.33 9.91
C SER A 152 19.10 14.01 9.56
N GLY A 153 19.72 13.31 10.51
CA GLY A 153 20.44 12.04 10.35
C GLY A 153 21.94 12.15 10.59
N THR A 154 22.60 11.00 10.80
CA THR A 154 24.03 10.94 11.11
C THR A 154 24.90 11.46 9.95
N LEU A 155 25.99 12.13 10.28
CA LEU A 155 26.89 12.68 9.25
C LEU A 155 27.51 11.58 8.38
N ALA A 156 27.88 10.45 8.99
CA ALA A 156 28.49 9.32 8.29
C ALA A 156 27.58 8.74 7.20
N LEU A 157 26.28 8.55 7.49
CA LEU A 157 25.31 8.07 6.51
C LEU A 157 25.13 9.09 5.37
N LYS A 158 25.02 10.38 5.71
CA LYS A 158 24.89 11.44 4.71
C LYS A 158 26.10 11.51 3.79
N GLN A 159 27.32 11.34 4.30
CA GLN A 159 28.54 11.33 3.49
C GLN A 159 28.54 10.17 2.49
N GLN A 160 28.07 8.99 2.88
CA GLN A 160 27.91 7.87 1.93
C GLN A 160 26.87 8.20 0.86
N LEU A 161 25.71 8.75 1.24
CA LEU A 161 24.70 9.18 0.28
C LEU A 161 25.23 10.25 -0.70
N ILE A 162 25.98 11.23 -0.21
CA ILE A 162 26.62 12.27 -1.05
C ILE A 162 27.58 11.62 -2.04
N THR A 163 28.42 10.69 -1.58
CA THR A 163 29.40 9.98 -2.43
C THR A 163 28.70 9.23 -3.57
N GLN A 164 27.62 8.52 -3.26
CA GLN A 164 26.92 7.69 -4.26
C GLN A 164 26.02 8.52 -5.19
N LEU A 165 25.35 9.56 -4.68
CA LEU A 165 24.30 10.26 -5.42
C LEU A 165 24.76 11.53 -6.14
N THR A 166 25.88 12.15 -5.72
CA THR A 166 26.42 13.35 -6.40
C THR A 166 26.70 13.08 -7.89
N PRO A 167 27.39 11.99 -8.28
CA PRO A 167 27.62 11.70 -9.71
C PRO A 167 26.33 11.39 -10.46
N PHE A 168 25.39 10.69 -9.82
CA PHE A 168 24.12 10.28 -10.43
C PHE A 168 23.18 11.44 -10.68
N LEU A 169 23.04 12.35 -9.70
CA LEU A 169 22.20 13.55 -9.82
C LEU A 169 22.89 14.69 -10.57
N LYS A 170 24.19 14.54 -10.88
CA LYS A 170 25.06 15.56 -11.51
C LYS A 170 25.00 16.91 -10.80
N GLN A 171 24.94 16.86 -9.48
CA GLN A 171 24.81 18.03 -8.61
C GLN A 171 25.66 17.83 -7.36
N GLN A 172 26.39 18.87 -6.97
CA GLN A 172 27.15 18.85 -5.72
C GLN A 172 26.19 18.87 -4.53
N LEU A 173 26.06 17.73 -3.84
CA LEU A 173 25.19 17.61 -2.67
C LEU A 173 25.92 18.04 -1.39
N ALA A 174 25.24 18.85 -0.58
CA ALA A 174 25.67 19.17 0.78
C ALA A 174 24.85 18.37 1.81
N ALA A 175 25.44 18.06 2.97
CA ALA A 175 24.76 17.32 4.04
C ALA A 175 23.50 18.04 4.57
N ALA A 176 23.45 19.37 4.48
CA ALA A 176 22.30 20.19 4.83
C ALA A 176 21.10 20.01 3.88
N GLN A 177 21.32 19.44 2.70
CA GLN A 177 20.26 19.14 1.73
C GLN A 177 19.66 17.75 1.91
N ILE A 178 20.17 16.95 2.86
CA ILE A 178 19.74 15.57 3.08
C ILE A 178 19.05 15.44 4.43
N LEU A 179 17.82 14.91 4.40
CA LEU A 179 17.10 14.41 5.56
C LEU A 179 17.03 12.88 5.45
N VAL A 180 17.65 12.17 6.39
CA VAL A 180 17.48 10.72 6.54
C VAL A 180 16.09 10.44 7.10
N THR A 181 15.43 9.42 6.56
CA THR A 181 14.07 9.01 6.93
C THR A 181 13.98 7.51 7.19
N SER A 182 12.92 7.08 7.87
CA SER A 182 12.56 5.67 8.08
C SER A 182 11.93 5.05 6.81
N GLY A 183 12.69 5.06 5.72
CA GLY A 183 12.21 4.73 4.37
C GLY A 183 11.48 5.90 3.68
N ALA A 184 11.12 5.71 2.40
CA ALA A 184 10.46 6.73 1.59
C ALA A 184 9.08 7.16 2.13
N GLN A 185 8.32 6.24 2.73
CA GLN A 185 6.99 6.56 3.28
C GLN A 185 7.05 7.62 4.39
N GLN A 186 8.08 7.61 5.24
CA GLN A 186 8.24 8.66 6.25
C GLN A 186 8.55 10.01 5.59
N ALA A 187 9.30 10.06 4.47
CA ALA A 187 9.50 11.29 3.73
C ALA A 187 8.16 11.86 3.21
N PHE A 188 7.30 11.03 2.62
CA PHE A 188 5.96 11.47 2.19
C PHE A 188 5.08 11.91 3.34
N TYR A 189 5.17 11.23 4.48
CA TYR A 189 4.47 11.60 5.70
C TYR A 189 4.90 12.99 6.20
N LEU A 190 6.21 13.24 6.29
CA LEU A 190 6.77 14.53 6.71
C LEU A 190 6.41 15.65 5.74
N ILE A 191 6.48 15.41 4.42
CA ILE A 191 6.02 16.37 3.41
C ILE A 191 4.54 16.70 3.62
N THR A 192 3.71 15.67 3.85
CA THR A 192 2.27 15.84 4.02
C THR A 192 1.91 16.58 5.30
N GLN A 193 2.55 16.26 6.42
CA GLN A 193 2.26 16.91 7.69
C GLN A 193 2.94 18.29 7.82
N GLY A 194 4.04 18.49 7.09
CA GLY A 194 4.88 19.66 7.23
C GLY A 194 4.63 20.78 6.23
N LEU A 195 4.19 20.43 5.02
CA LEU A 195 4.08 21.35 3.88
C LEU A 195 2.68 21.39 3.25
N LEU A 196 1.75 20.57 3.75
CA LEU A 196 0.34 20.58 3.36
C LEU A 196 -0.56 20.86 4.56
N SER A 197 -1.75 21.37 4.28
CA SER A 197 -2.82 21.61 5.24
C SER A 197 -4.07 20.81 4.89
N TYR A 198 -4.94 20.58 5.87
CA TYR A 198 -6.23 19.94 5.64
C TYR A 198 -7.01 20.63 4.51
N GLY A 199 -7.51 19.85 3.55
CA GLY A 199 -8.25 20.35 2.38
C GLY A 199 -7.38 20.74 1.17
N ASP A 200 -6.06 20.81 1.33
CA ASP A 200 -5.13 21.00 0.21
C ASP A 200 -5.30 19.89 -0.84
N ALA A 201 -4.92 20.21 -2.08
CA ALA A 201 -4.96 19.29 -3.19
C ALA A 201 -3.55 18.94 -3.69
N ILE A 202 -3.34 17.69 -4.06
CA ILE A 202 -2.12 17.23 -4.73
C ILE A 202 -2.47 16.49 -6.01
N ALA A 203 -1.52 16.46 -6.95
CA ALA A 203 -1.58 15.60 -8.12
C ALA A 203 -0.68 14.38 -7.94
N VAL A 204 -1.14 13.25 -8.47
CA VAL A 204 -0.39 12.00 -8.60
C VAL A 204 -0.58 11.45 -10.01
N GLU A 205 0.25 10.51 -10.44
CA GLU A 205 0.02 9.79 -11.69
C GLU A 205 -1.27 8.95 -11.63
N SER A 206 -1.85 8.60 -12.77
CA SER A 206 -3.01 7.70 -12.84
C SER A 206 -2.77 6.63 -13.90
N PRO A 207 -2.57 5.35 -13.52
CA PRO A 207 -2.56 4.80 -12.15
C PRO A 207 -1.32 5.19 -11.32
N SER A 208 -1.39 5.09 -9.98
CA SER A 208 -0.25 5.37 -9.10
C SER A 208 -0.24 4.59 -7.77
N TYR A 209 0.97 4.25 -7.32
CA TYR A 209 1.24 3.73 -5.97
C TYR A 209 0.79 4.66 -4.84
N PHE A 210 0.77 5.98 -5.06
CA PHE A 210 0.38 6.95 -4.03
C PHE A 210 -1.06 6.76 -3.55
N TYR A 211 -1.94 6.14 -4.35
CA TYR A 211 -3.30 5.78 -3.91
C TYR A 211 -3.34 4.71 -2.81
N GLN A 212 -2.30 3.89 -2.67
CA GLN A 212 -2.19 2.92 -1.58
C GLN A 212 -1.80 3.56 -0.26
N LEU A 213 -1.23 4.77 -0.29
CA LEU A 213 -0.80 5.46 0.90
C LEU A 213 -1.99 6.14 1.55
N SER A 214 -2.45 5.55 2.66
CA SER A 214 -3.51 6.09 3.51
C SER A 214 -3.19 7.46 4.14
N LEU A 215 -1.94 7.94 4.03
CA LEU A 215 -1.45 9.14 4.69
C LEU A 215 -2.12 10.42 4.17
N PHE A 216 -2.42 10.50 2.88
CA PHE A 216 -3.05 11.69 2.30
C PHE A 216 -4.50 11.79 2.75
N GLN A 217 -5.24 10.67 2.74
CA GLN A 217 -6.64 10.64 3.19
C GLN A 217 -6.74 10.88 4.69
N ALA A 218 -5.82 10.32 5.49
CA ALA A 218 -5.74 10.55 6.92
C ALA A 218 -5.49 12.03 7.27
N ALA A 219 -4.71 12.73 6.44
CA ALA A 219 -4.44 14.15 6.57
C ALA A 219 -5.55 15.05 5.96
N GLY A 220 -6.59 14.47 5.35
CA GLY A 220 -7.65 15.22 4.68
C GLY A 220 -7.20 15.91 3.38
N ILE A 221 -6.14 15.40 2.75
CA ILE A 221 -5.61 15.89 1.47
C ILE A 221 -6.42 15.29 0.32
N ARG A 222 -6.77 16.13 -0.64
CA ARG A 222 -7.48 15.73 -1.87
C ARG A 222 -6.45 15.29 -2.91
N VAL A 223 -6.58 14.07 -3.41
CA VAL A 223 -5.65 13.49 -4.38
C VAL A 223 -6.31 13.46 -5.76
N PHE A 224 -5.64 14.03 -6.76
CA PHE A 224 -6.11 14.06 -8.15
C PHE A 224 -5.15 13.31 -9.07
N GLY A 225 -5.70 12.42 -9.90
CA GLY A 225 -4.92 11.63 -10.85
C GLY A 225 -4.70 12.35 -12.18
N VAL A 226 -3.44 12.45 -12.60
CA VAL A 226 -3.03 12.90 -13.95
C VAL A 226 -2.78 11.66 -14.81
N PRO A 227 -3.52 11.48 -15.92
CA PRO A 227 -3.37 10.28 -16.75
C PRO A 227 -1.95 10.10 -17.29
N LEU A 228 -1.46 8.85 -17.19
CA LEU A 228 -0.22 8.41 -17.82
C LEU A 228 -0.44 8.12 -19.31
N LYS A 229 0.42 8.68 -20.14
CA LYS A 229 0.52 8.36 -21.56
C LYS A 229 1.15 7.00 -21.75
N GLU A 230 0.89 6.40 -22.91
CA GLU A 230 1.60 5.22 -23.36
C GLU A 230 3.13 5.42 -23.42
N SER A 231 3.60 6.64 -23.69
CA SER A 231 5.03 6.95 -23.67
C SER A 231 5.67 6.94 -22.28
N GLY A 232 4.88 6.87 -21.20
CA GLY A 232 5.35 7.03 -19.81
C GLY A 232 5.40 8.48 -19.31
N GLY A 233 5.07 9.46 -20.16
CA GLY A 233 4.85 10.86 -19.74
C GLY A 233 3.45 11.09 -19.18
N LEU A 234 3.21 12.29 -18.63
CA LEU A 234 1.89 12.70 -18.16
C LEU A 234 1.10 13.50 -19.21
N GLU A 235 -0.23 13.45 -19.12
CA GLU A 235 -1.12 14.40 -19.81
C GLU A 235 -1.03 15.80 -19.18
N LEU A 236 -0.11 16.63 -19.68
CA LEU A 236 0.20 17.94 -19.10
C LEU A 236 -0.96 18.93 -19.17
N ASP A 237 -1.81 18.86 -20.20
CA ASP A 237 -3.00 19.73 -20.30
C ASP A 237 -3.98 19.43 -19.17
N VAL A 238 -4.13 18.15 -18.80
CA VAL A 238 -4.95 17.74 -17.65
C VAL A 238 -4.33 18.22 -16.35
N LEU A 239 -3.00 18.14 -16.19
CA LEU A 239 -2.30 18.68 -15.03
C LEU A 239 -2.55 20.19 -14.86
N GLN A 240 -2.46 20.97 -15.94
CA GLN A 240 -2.72 22.42 -15.91
C GLN A 240 -4.18 22.71 -15.52
N GLN A 241 -5.14 22.00 -16.10
CA GLN A 241 -6.56 22.16 -15.76
C GLN A 241 -6.82 21.85 -14.27
N LEU A 242 -6.26 20.75 -13.76
CA LEU A 242 -6.37 20.38 -12.35
C LEU A 242 -5.70 21.41 -11.43
N TYR A 243 -4.55 21.95 -11.84
CA TYR A 243 -3.85 23.01 -11.10
C TYR A 243 -4.74 24.23 -10.88
N TYR A 244 -5.31 24.79 -11.95
CA TYR A 244 -6.15 25.98 -11.84
C TYR A 244 -7.48 25.71 -11.14
N LYS A 245 -8.06 24.52 -11.34
CA LYS A 245 -9.35 24.15 -10.75
C LYS A 245 -9.27 23.83 -9.25
N HIS A 246 -8.16 23.25 -8.81
CA HIS A 246 -8.06 22.70 -7.45
C HIS A 246 -6.94 23.31 -6.61
N HIS A 247 -6.14 24.21 -7.18
CA HIS A 247 -4.98 24.85 -6.55
C HIS A 247 -4.01 23.79 -6.00
N LEU A 248 -3.50 22.96 -6.91
CA LEU A 248 -2.57 21.87 -6.56
C LEU A 248 -1.33 22.43 -5.86
N ARG A 249 -0.95 21.80 -4.75
CA ARG A 249 0.19 22.18 -3.91
C ARG A 249 1.47 21.42 -4.25
N PHE A 250 1.34 20.16 -4.68
CA PHE A 250 2.45 19.30 -5.09
C PHE A 250 2.01 18.34 -6.19
N LEU A 251 2.98 17.95 -7.02
CA LEU A 251 2.89 16.80 -7.92
C LEU A 251 3.80 15.67 -7.41
N PHE A 252 3.25 14.50 -7.11
CA PHE A 252 4.02 13.31 -6.74
C PHE A 252 4.11 12.34 -7.92
N VAL A 253 5.32 11.91 -8.28
CA VAL A 253 5.58 11.09 -9.49
C VAL A 253 6.64 10.03 -9.26
N ASN A 254 6.51 8.91 -9.98
CA ASN A 254 7.52 7.85 -10.08
C ASN A 254 8.07 7.79 -11.52
N PRO A 255 8.97 8.71 -11.93
CA PRO A 255 9.34 8.85 -13.34
C PRO A 255 10.24 7.71 -13.84
N THR A 256 10.89 6.95 -12.96
CA THR A 256 11.74 5.80 -13.30
C THR A 256 11.09 4.52 -12.79
N GLY A 257 10.72 3.60 -13.69
CA GLY A 257 10.07 2.35 -13.28
C GLY A 257 8.74 2.56 -12.56
N GLN A 258 7.86 3.38 -13.13
CA GLN A 258 6.59 3.85 -12.56
C GLN A 258 5.79 2.71 -11.91
N ASN A 259 5.33 2.90 -10.67
CA ASN A 259 4.54 1.89 -9.98
C ASN A 259 3.04 2.21 -10.11
N PRO A 260 2.24 1.40 -10.83
CA PRO A 260 2.47 -0.02 -11.13
C PRO A 260 2.95 -0.37 -12.53
N THR A 261 2.94 0.55 -13.49
CA THR A 261 3.04 0.21 -14.92
C THR A 261 4.42 -0.22 -15.41
N THR A 262 5.43 -0.04 -14.57
CA THR A 262 6.88 -0.23 -14.77
C THR A 262 7.50 0.54 -15.93
N ARG A 263 6.76 1.50 -16.50
CA ARG A 263 7.22 2.41 -17.55
C ARG A 263 8.18 3.44 -16.97
N SER A 264 9.19 3.83 -17.73
CA SER A 264 10.06 4.96 -17.39
C SER A 264 9.73 6.15 -18.29
N MET A 265 9.58 7.32 -17.69
CA MET A 265 9.34 8.59 -18.37
C MET A 265 10.56 8.98 -19.21
N PRO A 266 10.42 9.12 -20.55
CA PRO A 266 11.52 9.51 -21.43
C PRO A 266 12.02 10.92 -21.12
N LEU A 267 13.30 11.19 -21.43
CA LEU A 267 13.94 12.50 -21.18
C LEU A 267 13.14 13.69 -21.75
N GLY A 268 12.62 13.56 -22.98
CA GLY A 268 11.80 14.61 -23.59
C GLY A 268 10.52 14.90 -22.80
N ALA A 269 9.89 13.88 -22.22
CA ALA A 269 8.71 14.06 -21.36
C ALA A 269 9.09 14.65 -19.99
N ARG A 270 10.23 14.25 -19.41
CA ARG A 270 10.77 14.83 -18.17
C ARG A 270 11.00 16.34 -18.29
N LYS A 271 11.66 16.77 -19.37
CA LYS A 271 11.90 18.19 -19.66
C LYS A 271 10.59 18.99 -19.80
N LYS A 272 9.62 18.45 -20.53
CA LYS A 272 8.30 19.08 -20.68
C LYS A 272 7.53 19.16 -19.36
N LEU A 273 7.62 18.13 -18.51
CA LEU A 273 6.99 18.12 -17.19
C LEU A 273 7.60 19.19 -16.28
N VAL A 274 8.93 19.24 -16.19
CA VAL A 274 9.65 20.25 -15.42
C VAL A 274 9.27 21.66 -15.86
N GLU A 275 9.29 21.92 -17.18
CA GLU A 275 8.92 23.25 -17.70
C GLU A 275 7.47 23.62 -17.37
N CYS A 276 6.53 22.68 -17.50
CA CYS A 276 5.14 22.89 -17.12
C CYS A 276 5.01 23.22 -15.62
N CYS A 277 5.66 22.44 -14.74
CA CYS A 277 5.63 22.67 -13.30
C CYS A 277 6.29 24.00 -12.91
N ARG A 278 7.36 24.41 -13.60
CA ARG A 278 8.01 25.72 -13.39
C ARG A 278 7.07 26.87 -13.73
N GLN A 279 6.35 26.79 -14.85
CA GLN A 279 5.35 27.80 -15.24
C GLN A 279 4.19 27.89 -14.25
N LEU A 280 3.78 26.75 -13.69
CA LEU A 280 2.73 26.67 -12.67
C LEU A 280 3.21 27.00 -11.25
N ASN A 281 4.52 27.18 -11.02
CA ASN A 281 5.12 27.20 -9.68
C ASN A 281 4.65 26.02 -8.81
N LEU A 282 4.57 24.83 -9.42
CA LEU A 282 4.13 23.60 -8.77
C LEU A 282 5.34 22.74 -8.38
N PRO A 283 5.63 22.56 -7.08
CA PRO A 283 6.69 21.68 -6.63
C PRO A 283 6.44 20.22 -6.97
N ILE A 284 7.52 19.49 -7.21
CA ILE A 284 7.48 18.07 -7.58
C ILE A 284 8.12 17.25 -6.45
N VAL A 285 7.47 16.16 -6.08
CA VAL A 285 8.06 15.08 -5.28
C VAL A 285 8.37 13.91 -6.23
N GLU A 286 9.66 13.69 -6.48
CA GLU A 286 10.16 12.58 -7.27
C GLU A 286 10.46 11.39 -6.34
N ASP A 287 9.69 10.32 -6.42
CA ASP A 287 9.96 9.07 -5.71
C ASP A 287 10.75 8.12 -6.62
N ASP A 288 12.03 7.93 -6.29
CA ASP A 288 12.97 7.10 -7.03
C ASP A 288 13.59 6.01 -6.15
N PRO A 289 12.86 4.89 -5.94
CA PRO A 289 13.41 3.75 -5.22
C PRO A 289 14.55 3.05 -5.99
N LEU A 290 14.78 3.34 -7.27
CA LEU A 290 15.79 2.70 -8.10
C LEU A 290 17.06 3.53 -8.26
N GLY A 291 17.03 4.80 -7.84
CA GLY A 291 18.12 5.75 -8.10
C GLY A 291 19.48 5.31 -7.57
N LEU A 292 19.53 4.62 -6.41
CA LEU A 292 20.78 4.10 -5.88
C LEU A 292 21.35 2.96 -6.74
N SER A 293 20.51 2.03 -7.21
CA SER A 293 20.92 0.98 -8.14
C SER A 293 21.39 1.57 -9.47
N ASN A 294 20.69 2.59 -9.97
CA ASN A 294 21.03 3.29 -11.22
C ASN A 294 22.35 4.06 -11.09
N ALA A 295 22.61 4.68 -9.92
CA ALA A 295 23.87 5.35 -9.62
C ALA A 295 25.05 4.38 -9.70
N VAL A 296 24.91 3.22 -9.05
CA VAL A 296 25.95 2.18 -9.00
C VAL A 296 26.20 1.55 -10.36
N THR A 297 25.14 1.29 -11.12
CA THR A 297 25.23 0.71 -12.46
C THR A 297 25.50 1.73 -13.56
N GLN A 298 25.61 3.02 -13.21
CA GLN A 298 25.84 4.13 -14.13
C GLN A 298 24.83 4.17 -15.29
N GLN A 299 23.57 3.82 -15.01
CA GLN A 299 22.51 3.89 -16.01
C GLN A 299 22.26 5.35 -16.41
N PRO A 300 22.10 5.66 -17.71
CA PRO A 300 21.91 7.02 -18.20
C PRO A 300 20.48 7.53 -17.96
N VAL A 301 20.06 7.61 -16.70
CA VAL A 301 18.74 8.09 -16.28
C VAL A 301 18.88 9.51 -15.74
N THR A 302 18.32 10.48 -16.46
CA THR A 302 18.21 11.87 -15.97
C THR A 302 17.02 11.99 -15.04
N THR A 303 17.26 12.30 -13.76
CA THR A 303 16.21 12.53 -12.76
C THR A 303 15.50 13.87 -12.99
N LEU A 304 14.29 14.03 -12.46
CA LEU A 304 13.66 15.36 -12.43
C LEU A 304 14.48 16.31 -11.53
N LYS A 305 15.06 15.77 -10.45
CA LYS A 305 15.97 16.49 -9.55
C LYS A 305 17.18 17.08 -10.26
N GLU A 306 17.78 16.35 -11.19
CA GLU A 306 18.87 16.85 -12.06
C GLU A 306 18.41 18.08 -12.86
N LEU A 307 17.19 18.02 -13.42
CA LEU A 307 16.64 19.05 -14.31
C LEU A 307 16.16 20.31 -13.58
N ASP A 308 15.64 20.18 -12.35
CA ASP A 308 15.14 21.30 -11.55
C ASP A 308 15.47 21.13 -10.05
N PRO A 309 16.74 21.36 -9.66
CA PRO A 309 17.21 21.18 -8.29
C PRO A 309 16.45 21.98 -7.24
N SER A 310 15.89 23.13 -7.60
CA SER A 310 15.24 24.03 -6.65
C SER A 310 13.79 23.66 -6.40
N ASN A 311 13.09 23.12 -7.39
CA ASN A 311 11.66 22.81 -7.30
C ASN A 311 11.37 21.32 -6.99
N VAL A 312 12.33 20.43 -7.22
CA VAL A 312 12.14 18.98 -7.04
C VAL A 312 12.66 18.52 -5.68
N LEU A 313 11.77 17.89 -4.92
CA LEU A 313 12.07 17.11 -3.73
C LEU A 313 12.30 15.65 -4.15
N TYR A 314 13.55 15.18 -4.02
CA TYR A 314 13.91 13.83 -4.43
C TYR A 314 13.85 12.88 -3.23
N VAL A 315 13.11 11.79 -3.35
CA VAL A 315 12.94 10.77 -2.31
C VAL A 315 13.56 9.47 -2.78
N GLY A 316 14.51 8.97 -2.00
CA GLY A 316 15.14 7.66 -2.21
C GLY A 316 14.90 6.71 -1.04
N SER A 317 15.20 5.44 -1.26
CA SER A 317 15.03 4.38 -0.25
C SER A 317 16.07 3.28 -0.42
N LEU A 318 16.52 2.72 0.70
CA LEU A 318 17.33 1.51 0.71
C LEU A 318 16.48 0.23 0.58
N SER A 319 15.15 0.33 0.75
CA SER A 319 14.26 -0.84 0.79
C SER A 319 14.19 -1.62 -0.53
N SER A 320 14.54 -0.98 -1.64
CA SER A 320 14.68 -1.63 -2.95
C SER A 320 15.96 -2.44 -3.08
N LEU A 321 16.84 -2.44 -2.09
CA LEU A 321 18.10 -3.18 -2.06
C LEU A 321 18.12 -4.19 -0.90
N THR A 322 17.62 -3.76 0.26
CA THR A 322 17.69 -4.51 1.51
C THR A 322 16.33 -4.93 2.05
N GLY A 323 15.26 -4.75 1.25
CA GLY A 323 13.90 -5.02 1.70
C GLY A 323 13.40 -4.04 2.78
N PRO A 324 12.20 -4.28 3.34
CA PRO A 324 11.56 -3.38 4.29
C PRO A 324 12.28 -3.30 5.65
N GLY A 325 13.18 -4.24 5.96
CA GLY A 325 13.72 -4.44 7.30
C GLY A 325 14.69 -3.35 7.76
N THR A 326 15.49 -2.78 6.86
CA THR A 326 16.50 -1.77 7.22
C THR A 326 15.88 -0.42 7.57
N ARG A 327 14.68 -0.13 7.04
CA ARG A 327 13.93 1.11 7.27
C ARG A 327 14.78 2.38 7.14
N ILE A 328 15.57 2.50 6.07
CA ILE A 328 16.32 3.71 5.75
C ILE A 328 15.88 4.22 4.38
N GLY A 329 15.60 5.51 4.34
CA GLY A 329 15.38 6.31 3.13
C GLY A 329 15.92 7.71 3.35
N TRP A 330 15.76 8.56 2.35
CA TRP A 330 16.24 9.92 2.41
C TRP A 330 15.43 10.85 1.52
N LEU A 331 15.41 12.12 1.89
CA LEU A 331 14.88 13.23 1.12
C LEU A 331 16.03 14.19 0.79
N ILE A 332 16.16 14.55 -0.49
CA ILE A 332 17.08 15.58 -0.97
C ILE A 332 16.26 16.81 -1.38
N ALA A 333 16.46 17.91 -0.67
CA ALA A 333 15.64 19.12 -0.76
C ALA A 333 16.49 20.38 -0.49
N PRO A 334 15.97 21.59 -0.79
CA PRO A 334 16.60 22.83 -0.33
C PRO A 334 16.81 22.82 1.20
N PRO A 335 17.92 23.37 1.73
CA PRO A 335 18.25 23.28 3.16
C PRO A 335 17.15 23.80 4.10
N ALA A 336 16.42 24.85 3.70
CA ALA A 336 15.30 25.38 4.48
C ALA A 336 14.15 24.37 4.63
N ILE A 337 13.87 23.59 3.58
CA ILE A 337 12.85 22.51 3.63
C ILE A 337 13.34 21.36 4.51
N VAL A 338 14.61 20.98 4.40
CA VAL A 338 15.22 19.95 5.25
C VAL A 338 15.15 20.33 6.73
N ALA A 339 15.52 21.56 7.08
CA ALA A 339 15.44 22.06 8.45
C ALA A 339 14.01 22.01 8.98
N ARG A 340 13.04 22.53 8.20
CA ARG A 340 11.63 22.51 8.58
C ARG A 340 11.10 21.10 8.82
N LEU A 341 11.38 20.18 7.91
CA LEU A 341 10.91 18.79 8.02
C LEU A 341 11.62 18.02 9.14
N ALA A 342 12.89 18.33 9.42
CA ALA A 342 13.62 17.77 10.55
C ALA A 342 13.00 18.21 11.90
N GLU A 343 12.67 19.50 12.05
CA GLU A 343 11.98 20.02 13.24
C GLU A 343 10.63 19.35 13.47
N ILE A 344 9.83 19.20 12.40
CA ILE A 344 8.54 18.52 12.48
C ILE A 344 8.74 17.06 12.92
N ARG A 345 9.72 16.36 12.34
CA ARG A 345 10.03 14.98 12.73
C ARG A 345 10.36 14.88 14.22
N GLN A 346 11.16 15.80 14.75
CA GLN A 346 11.51 15.84 16.17
C GLN A 346 10.30 16.07 17.09
N GLN A 347 9.28 16.80 16.61
CA GLN A 347 8.04 17.00 17.36
C GLN A 347 7.13 15.75 17.34
N MET A 348 7.28 14.88 16.34
CA MET A 348 6.42 13.71 16.12
C MET A 348 7.00 12.42 16.69
N GLU A 349 8.32 12.27 16.66
CA GLU A 349 9.03 11.08 17.11
C GLU A 349 10.40 11.44 17.72
N ALA A 350 10.93 10.55 18.57
CA ALA A 350 12.21 10.73 19.27
C ALA A 350 13.45 10.56 18.38
N GLY A 351 13.34 10.70 17.05
CA GLY A 351 14.43 10.53 16.09
C GLY A 351 14.45 9.17 15.36
N ILE A 352 15.48 8.96 14.53
CA ILE A 352 15.72 7.68 13.81
C ILE A 352 16.82 6.93 14.54
N SER A 353 16.60 5.63 14.75
CA SER A 353 17.58 4.73 15.37
C SER A 353 18.97 4.86 14.73
N VAL A 354 19.97 5.16 15.56
CA VAL A 354 21.39 5.21 15.15
C VAL A 354 21.86 3.86 14.59
N LEU A 355 21.39 2.73 15.15
CA LEU A 355 21.76 1.39 14.69
C LEU A 355 21.39 1.14 13.22
N SER A 356 20.18 1.53 12.81
CA SER A 356 19.75 1.42 11.41
C SER A 356 20.62 2.28 10.49
N GLN A 357 21.03 3.46 10.96
CA GLN A 357 21.90 4.36 10.20
C GLN A 357 23.34 3.84 10.09
N LEU A 358 23.89 3.24 11.16
CA LEU A 358 25.20 2.58 11.13
C LEU A 358 25.21 1.40 10.15
N ALA A 359 24.18 0.54 10.20
CA ALA A 359 24.02 -0.56 9.27
C ALA A 359 23.95 -0.06 7.81
N ALA A 360 23.14 0.96 7.55
CA ALA A 360 23.05 1.57 6.22
C ALA A 360 24.36 2.22 5.77
N THR A 361 25.11 2.84 6.68
CA THR A 361 26.42 3.44 6.37
C THR A 361 27.39 2.38 5.87
N GLN A 362 27.43 1.20 6.51
CA GLN A 362 28.28 0.09 6.06
C GLN A 362 27.80 -0.49 4.72
N LEU A 363 26.49 -0.62 4.53
CA LEU A 363 25.89 -1.13 3.29
C LEU A 363 26.11 -0.22 2.07
N LEU A 364 26.20 1.09 2.32
CA LEU A 364 26.39 2.10 1.27
C LEU A 364 27.85 2.36 0.90
N GLN A 365 28.80 1.67 1.56
CA GLN A 365 30.19 1.69 1.14
C GLN A 365 30.31 1.19 -0.31
N PRO A 366 31.14 1.81 -1.18
CA PRO A 366 31.11 1.57 -2.62
C PRO A 366 31.24 0.11 -3.04
N VAL A 367 32.12 -0.66 -2.38
CA VAL A 367 32.37 -2.07 -2.72
C VAL A 367 31.16 -2.94 -2.36
N GLN A 368 30.67 -2.82 -1.12
CA GLN A 368 29.55 -3.59 -0.60
C GLN A 368 28.25 -3.26 -1.37
N LEU A 369 28.02 -1.98 -1.63
CA LEU A 369 26.87 -1.52 -2.39
C LEU A 369 26.89 -2.07 -3.82
N SER A 370 28.05 -2.03 -4.48
CA SER A 370 28.22 -2.57 -5.83
C SER A 370 27.93 -4.06 -5.88
N GLN A 371 28.47 -4.84 -4.93
CA GLN A 371 28.21 -6.28 -4.83
C GLN A 371 26.73 -6.58 -4.61
N LEU A 372 26.08 -5.83 -3.72
CA LEU A 372 24.66 -6.01 -3.41
C LEU A 372 23.77 -5.71 -4.62
N VAL A 373 24.02 -4.60 -5.32
CA VAL A 373 23.27 -4.22 -6.53
C VAL A 373 23.44 -5.27 -7.63
N GLN A 374 24.67 -5.73 -7.90
CA GLN A 374 24.92 -6.73 -8.94
C GLN A 374 24.26 -8.09 -8.63
N ALA A 375 24.39 -8.57 -7.40
CA ALA A 375 23.74 -9.81 -6.97
C ALA A 375 22.21 -9.71 -7.09
N GLN A 376 21.63 -8.58 -6.70
CA GLN A 376 20.20 -8.38 -6.80
C GLN A 376 19.72 -8.33 -8.26
N LEU A 377 20.42 -7.61 -9.14
CA LEU A 377 20.04 -7.53 -10.55
C LEU A 377 20.08 -8.90 -11.21
N HIS A 378 21.10 -9.70 -10.92
CA HIS A 378 21.19 -11.09 -11.38
C HIS A 378 20.00 -11.92 -10.89
N ASN A 379 19.70 -11.88 -9.58
CA ASN A 379 18.59 -12.62 -9.00
C ASN A 379 17.23 -12.20 -9.60
N LEU A 380 17.00 -10.90 -9.75
CA LEU A 380 15.78 -10.36 -10.33
C LEU A 380 15.61 -10.79 -11.80
N GLU A 381 16.70 -10.88 -12.55
CA GLU A 381 16.65 -11.32 -13.95
C GLU A 381 16.23 -12.80 -14.05
N GLU A 382 16.78 -13.68 -13.22
CA GLU A 382 16.39 -15.09 -13.18
C GLU A 382 14.93 -15.28 -12.71
N GLN A 383 14.55 -14.57 -11.65
CA GLN A 383 13.18 -14.64 -11.14
C GLN A 383 12.15 -14.09 -12.15
N LYS A 384 12.52 -13.04 -12.90
CA LYS A 384 11.72 -12.51 -14.00
C LYS A 384 11.54 -13.57 -15.09
N LYS A 385 12.59 -14.29 -15.49
CA LYS A 385 12.50 -15.38 -16.49
C LYS A 385 11.52 -16.46 -16.03
N HIS A 386 11.57 -16.87 -14.76
CA HIS A 386 10.63 -17.85 -14.21
C HIS A 386 9.18 -17.36 -14.26
N LEU A 387 8.90 -16.12 -13.83
CA LEU A 387 7.54 -15.57 -13.92
C LEU A 387 7.07 -15.49 -15.38
N LEU A 388 7.92 -15.03 -16.31
CA LEU A 388 7.56 -14.94 -17.73
C LEU A 388 7.26 -16.31 -18.35
N ARG A 389 8.02 -17.36 -18.00
CA ARG A 389 7.72 -18.75 -18.41
C ARG A 389 6.36 -19.22 -17.88
N ALA A 390 6.03 -18.90 -16.63
CA ALA A 390 4.73 -19.23 -16.04
C ALA A 390 3.57 -18.51 -16.75
N LEU A 391 3.77 -17.27 -17.17
CA LEU A 391 2.75 -16.44 -17.83
C LEU A 391 2.62 -16.69 -19.34
N ALA A 392 3.66 -17.18 -20.01
CA ALA A 392 3.69 -17.34 -21.48
C ALA A 392 2.50 -18.17 -22.03
N PRO A 393 2.10 -19.30 -21.43
CA PRO A 393 0.92 -20.04 -21.90
C PRO A 393 -0.39 -19.27 -21.78
N LEU A 394 -0.51 -18.38 -20.79
CA LEU A 394 -1.72 -17.57 -20.56
C LEU A 394 -1.82 -16.45 -21.61
N VAL A 395 -0.68 -15.87 -22.00
CA VAL A 395 -0.58 -14.92 -23.12
C VAL A 395 -0.93 -15.60 -24.45
N ALA A 396 -0.41 -16.81 -24.69
CA ALA A 396 -0.71 -17.58 -25.91
C ALA A 396 -2.20 -17.93 -26.05
N GLN A 397 -2.89 -18.17 -24.92
CA GLN A 397 -4.34 -18.37 -24.86
C GLN A 397 -5.15 -17.06 -24.89
N LYS A 398 -4.49 -15.90 -25.00
CA LYS A 398 -5.10 -14.56 -24.94
C LYS A 398 -5.89 -14.30 -23.66
N LEU A 399 -5.57 -14.96 -22.55
CA LEU A 399 -6.19 -14.72 -21.24
C LEU A 399 -5.65 -13.44 -20.58
N ILE A 400 -4.39 -13.11 -20.85
CA ILE A 400 -3.72 -11.93 -20.32
C ILE A 400 -2.87 -11.24 -21.38
N SER A 401 -2.54 -9.98 -21.13
CA SER A 401 -1.55 -9.22 -21.89
C SER A 401 -0.71 -8.33 -20.99
N TYR A 402 0.55 -8.09 -21.33
CA TYR A 402 1.44 -7.19 -20.59
C TYR A 402 2.54 -6.66 -21.50
N LYS A 403 3.17 -5.55 -21.08
CA LYS A 403 4.44 -5.08 -21.64
C LYS A 403 5.58 -5.55 -20.73
N LEU A 404 6.73 -5.87 -21.33
CA LEU A 404 7.91 -6.24 -20.55
C LEU A 404 8.35 -5.07 -19.67
N PRO A 405 8.71 -5.34 -18.39
CA PRO A 405 9.10 -4.28 -17.48
C PRO A 405 10.44 -3.69 -17.90
N THR A 406 10.51 -2.36 -17.98
CA THR A 406 11.76 -1.65 -18.29
C THR A 406 12.64 -1.44 -17.07
N ALA A 407 12.05 -1.47 -15.86
CA ALA A 407 12.75 -1.29 -14.60
C ALA A 407 11.93 -1.87 -13.43
N GLY A 408 12.59 -2.04 -12.28
CA GLY A 408 11.96 -2.51 -11.05
C GLY A 408 11.72 -4.03 -11.01
N SER A 409 10.84 -4.46 -10.12
CA SER A 409 10.63 -5.88 -9.77
C SER A 409 9.19 -6.38 -10.01
N ASN A 410 8.45 -5.70 -10.90
CA ASN A 410 7.02 -5.92 -11.10
C ASN A 410 6.64 -6.00 -12.58
N ILE A 411 5.46 -6.55 -12.86
CA ILE A 411 4.82 -6.57 -14.17
C ILE A 411 3.36 -6.13 -14.00
N TRP A 412 2.91 -5.23 -14.87
CA TRP A 412 1.53 -4.80 -14.96
C TRP A 412 0.78 -5.63 -15.99
N VAL A 413 -0.09 -6.52 -15.51
CA VAL A 413 -0.78 -7.50 -16.34
C VAL A 413 -2.24 -7.10 -16.52
N HIS A 414 -2.67 -6.95 -17.77
CA HIS A 414 -4.06 -6.82 -18.14
C HIS A 414 -4.72 -8.20 -18.22
N LEU A 415 -5.90 -8.33 -17.60
CA LEU A 415 -6.76 -9.50 -17.68
C LEU A 415 -7.71 -9.30 -18.85
N ASN A 416 -7.60 -10.14 -19.87
CA ASN A 416 -8.38 -10.02 -21.10
C ASN A 416 -9.78 -10.61 -20.90
N VAL A 417 -10.63 -9.89 -20.16
CA VAL A 417 -12.03 -10.25 -19.91
C VAL A 417 -12.98 -9.28 -20.63
N ARG A 418 -14.20 -9.72 -20.94
CA ARG A 418 -15.16 -8.95 -21.75
C ARG A 418 -15.69 -7.70 -21.06
N GLN A 419 -15.80 -7.74 -19.73
CA GLN A 419 -16.39 -6.68 -18.94
C GLN A 419 -15.40 -6.17 -17.90
N LYS A 420 -15.62 -4.95 -17.43
CA LYS A 420 -14.86 -4.36 -16.33
C LYS A 420 -15.18 -5.12 -15.04
N LEU A 421 -14.16 -5.65 -14.38
CA LEU A 421 -14.31 -6.43 -13.17
C LEU A 421 -14.68 -5.52 -11.97
N PRO A 422 -15.68 -5.90 -11.16
CA PRO A 422 -15.90 -5.26 -9.87
C PRO A 422 -14.75 -5.59 -8.91
N SER A 423 -14.48 -4.72 -7.93
CA SER A 423 -13.41 -4.94 -6.95
C SER A 423 -13.53 -6.28 -6.20
N SER A 424 -14.76 -6.77 -6.00
CA SER A 424 -15.03 -8.06 -5.36
C SER A 424 -14.57 -9.27 -6.17
N ALA A 425 -14.46 -9.17 -7.50
CA ALA A 425 -14.01 -10.27 -8.36
C ALA A 425 -12.55 -10.66 -8.08
N TYR A 426 -11.72 -9.70 -7.64
CA TYR A 426 -10.33 -9.96 -7.29
C TYR A 426 -10.18 -10.87 -6.06
N ASN A 427 -11.24 -11.11 -5.27
CA ASN A 427 -11.21 -12.13 -4.21
C ASN A 427 -10.97 -13.55 -4.76
N LEU A 428 -11.23 -13.80 -6.04
CA LEU A 428 -10.93 -15.08 -6.68
C LEU A 428 -9.42 -15.40 -6.64
N PHE A 429 -8.56 -14.39 -6.81
CA PHE A 429 -7.11 -14.56 -6.63
C PHE A 429 -6.77 -15.03 -5.21
N LEU A 430 -7.42 -14.46 -4.19
CA LEU A 430 -7.24 -14.87 -2.79
C LEU A 430 -7.77 -16.30 -2.55
N ALA A 431 -8.93 -16.65 -3.11
CA ALA A 431 -9.53 -17.98 -3.00
C ALA A 431 -8.64 -19.07 -3.62
N HIS A 432 -8.01 -18.76 -4.75
CA HIS A 432 -7.01 -19.61 -5.41
C HIS A 432 -5.61 -19.49 -4.81
N LYS A 433 -5.46 -18.87 -3.63
CA LYS A 433 -4.17 -18.74 -2.90
C LYS A 433 -3.06 -18.08 -3.74
N LEU A 434 -3.42 -17.21 -4.67
CA LEU A 434 -2.54 -16.50 -5.57
C LEU A 434 -2.64 -15.00 -5.26
N LEU A 435 -1.75 -14.48 -4.42
CA LEU A 435 -1.86 -13.08 -3.98
C LEU A 435 -1.32 -12.15 -5.07
N VAL A 436 -2.11 -11.14 -5.44
CA VAL A 436 -1.78 -10.11 -6.43
C VAL A 436 -2.21 -8.74 -5.89
N LEU A 437 -1.70 -7.64 -6.47
CA LEU A 437 -2.26 -6.31 -6.20
C LEU A 437 -3.17 -5.86 -7.35
N PRO A 438 -4.48 -5.74 -7.13
CA PRO A 438 -5.42 -5.30 -8.15
C PRO A 438 -5.34 -3.80 -8.42
N ASP A 439 -5.88 -3.40 -9.55
CA ASP A 439 -5.78 -2.04 -10.08
C ASP A 439 -6.51 -0.95 -9.30
N PHE A 440 -7.61 -1.29 -8.63
CA PHE A 440 -8.35 -0.34 -7.79
C PHE A 440 -7.51 0.20 -6.64
N LEU A 441 -6.48 -0.53 -6.19
CA LEU A 441 -5.52 -0.04 -5.19
C LEU A 441 -4.61 1.07 -5.75
N PHE A 442 -4.56 1.24 -7.07
CA PHE A 442 -3.78 2.26 -7.77
C PHE A 442 -4.65 3.36 -8.38
N GLY A 443 -5.92 3.46 -7.95
CA GLY A 443 -6.85 4.53 -8.35
C GLY A 443 -7.49 4.33 -9.72
N VAL A 444 -7.38 3.14 -10.34
CA VAL A 444 -8.00 2.84 -11.64
C VAL A 444 -8.78 1.53 -11.59
N GLN A 445 -9.67 1.31 -12.56
CA GLN A 445 -10.35 0.04 -12.72
C GLN A 445 -10.38 -0.27 -14.21
N SER A 446 -9.34 -0.96 -14.67
CA SER A 446 -9.02 -1.26 -16.07
C SER A 446 -8.66 -2.73 -16.27
N ASN A 447 -9.10 -3.61 -15.38
CA ASN A 447 -8.86 -5.06 -15.38
C ASN A 447 -7.36 -5.40 -15.30
N HIS A 448 -6.60 -4.69 -14.49
CA HIS A 448 -5.18 -4.99 -14.30
C HIS A 448 -4.87 -5.56 -12.92
N VAL A 449 -3.77 -6.29 -12.87
CA VAL A 449 -3.11 -6.74 -11.64
C VAL A 449 -1.60 -6.48 -11.74
N ARG A 450 -1.00 -6.02 -10.64
CA ARG A 450 0.45 -5.93 -10.49
C ARG A 450 0.96 -7.23 -9.89
N LEU A 451 1.90 -7.86 -10.60
CA LEU A 451 2.60 -9.06 -10.16
C LEU A 451 4.06 -8.71 -9.87
N SER A 452 4.54 -9.01 -8.67
CA SER A 452 5.96 -8.98 -8.38
C SER A 452 6.59 -10.31 -8.76
N PHE A 453 7.76 -10.26 -9.39
CA PHE A 453 8.56 -11.45 -9.66
C PHE A 453 9.60 -11.71 -8.57
N THR A 454 9.60 -10.99 -7.45
CA THR A 454 10.52 -11.29 -6.36
C THR A 454 10.25 -12.67 -5.76
N HIS A 455 11.30 -13.44 -5.46
CA HIS A 455 11.24 -14.79 -4.87
C HIS A 455 10.65 -15.89 -5.78
N ILE A 456 10.46 -15.63 -7.07
CA ILE A 456 9.91 -16.62 -7.99
C ILE A 456 10.98 -17.57 -8.49
N THR A 457 10.75 -18.86 -8.32
CA THR A 457 11.65 -19.94 -8.74
C THR A 457 10.97 -20.86 -9.75
N ALA A 458 11.75 -21.75 -10.38
CA ALA A 458 11.23 -22.78 -11.28
C ALA A 458 10.10 -23.63 -10.65
N ALA A 459 10.18 -23.88 -9.34
CA ALA A 459 9.18 -24.67 -8.62
C ALA A 459 7.78 -24.00 -8.60
N ASN A 460 7.71 -22.68 -8.74
CA ASN A 460 6.46 -21.95 -8.71
C ASN A 460 5.76 -21.89 -10.08
N GLU A 461 6.47 -22.15 -11.19
CA GLU A 461 5.98 -21.87 -12.54
C GLU A 461 4.67 -22.61 -12.88
N LEU A 462 4.62 -23.91 -12.58
CA LEU A 462 3.45 -24.75 -12.87
C LEU A 462 2.22 -24.29 -12.09
N GLU A 463 2.42 -23.98 -10.80
CA GLU A 463 1.34 -23.66 -9.89
C GLU A 463 0.80 -22.24 -10.12
N ILE A 464 1.68 -21.27 -10.44
CA ILE A 464 1.27 -19.92 -10.92
C ILE A 464 0.32 -20.08 -12.11
N LYS A 465 0.76 -20.82 -13.14
CA LYS A 465 -0.02 -21.04 -14.37
C LYS A 465 -1.39 -21.66 -14.06
N GLN A 466 -1.44 -22.70 -13.24
CA GLN A 466 -2.68 -23.42 -12.91
C GLN A 466 -3.66 -22.53 -12.15
N ARG A 467 -3.20 -21.87 -11.07
CA ARG A 467 -4.05 -21.00 -10.24
C ARG A 467 -4.54 -19.79 -11.02
N PHE A 468 -3.69 -19.18 -11.84
CA PHE A 468 -4.09 -18.04 -12.67
C PHE A 468 -5.13 -18.46 -13.73
N ARG A 469 -4.96 -19.63 -14.38
CA ARG A 469 -5.95 -20.16 -15.33
C ARG A 469 -7.30 -20.43 -14.65
N ALA A 470 -7.29 -20.98 -13.44
CA ALA A 470 -8.52 -21.22 -12.67
C ALA A 470 -9.25 -19.90 -12.37
N VAL A 471 -8.53 -18.88 -11.92
CA VAL A 471 -9.10 -17.53 -11.75
C VAL A 471 -9.70 -17.01 -13.06
N MET A 472 -8.95 -17.08 -14.17
CA MET A 472 -9.42 -16.60 -15.48
C MET A 472 -10.66 -17.33 -15.99
N ALA A 473 -10.82 -18.62 -15.68
CA ALA A 473 -12.00 -19.38 -16.05
C ALA A 473 -13.26 -18.95 -15.28
N GLU A 474 -13.11 -18.39 -14.07
CA GLU A 474 -14.23 -17.91 -13.25
C GLU A 474 -14.58 -16.43 -13.50
N VAL A 475 -13.66 -15.64 -14.05
CA VAL A 475 -13.92 -14.21 -14.38
C VAL A 475 -14.29 -13.96 -15.85
N SER A 476 -14.10 -14.94 -16.74
CA SER A 476 -14.44 -14.84 -18.17
C SER A 476 -15.90 -15.19 -18.41
#